data_AF-A0A3C0QSJ1-F1
#
_entry.id   AF-A0A3C0QSJ1-F1
#
_cell.length_a   1.000
_cell.length_b   1.000
_cell.length_c   1.000
_cell.angle_alpha   90.00
_cell.angle_beta   90.00
_cell.angle_gamma   90.00
#
_symmetry.space_group_name_H-M   'P 1'
#
loop_
_entity.id
_entity.type
_entity.pdbx_description
1 polymer ?
#
loop_
_entity_poly.entity_id
_entity_poly.type
_entity_poly.pdbx_seq_one_letter_code
_entity_poly.pdbx_strand_id
1 'polypeptide(L)'
;MYPVSEAIISLLQNGGRQTARIVFSRNGEEFVIDESDIVQGGLTIDRYCMTGSKVELGSAISSELTLKLRNYEGKFDDVIFEGTELFVEIGVKNWNIPESSVTYLPCGYFIIDEPPRTLSTISISALDRMCKFAHWTNMNLISFPITIENLVKAVCRICGVTIATDLTTLPNYDWVVQSTFTGDEVTYQSIIQWCAYVMGTCAYMNHDGELCFEWFHTTNFEITPNIRYSSDLLENDIQVSGLFYTNEERQEYLLGTKDNAIENQANILLQNNIQDALTPVWNVVNGFRYRPFTAKIKPAPFLYPMDGVTFVDKDGNRVQSYVTHINYTLNGACNVSAKGETAKQEELKVTRMTPQRIIDYSWTEGVMETVASKLIKQALTGYVIIRPDEILIMDTDSTETAKNVWRWNMGGLGYSHSEIAGEAYDGTYALAIGMNGQIVADFIQAGTMFADRIRGGTLVLGGAGTSGSSTSGAMSVLDENGNEIARVDKD
;
A
#
# COMPACT_ATOMS: atom_id res chain seq x y z
N MET A 1 5.06 14.14 13.80
CA MET A 1 4.06 15.14 13.35
C MET A 1 4.76 16.39 12.87
N TYR A 2 4.29 17.05 11.80
CA TYR A 2 4.84 18.35 11.39
C TYR A 2 4.61 19.41 12.49
N PRO A 3 5.65 20.12 12.96
CA PRO A 3 5.49 21.15 13.98
C PRO A 3 4.61 22.30 13.48
N VAL A 4 3.43 22.44 14.08
CA VAL A 4 2.46 23.50 13.72
C VAL A 4 1.95 24.19 14.98
N SER A 5 1.78 25.50 14.92
CA SER A 5 1.27 26.26 16.07
C SER A 5 -0.19 25.93 16.37
N GLU A 6 -0.58 26.00 17.64
CA GLU A 6 -1.97 25.79 18.08
C GLU A 6 -2.96 26.72 17.37
N ALA A 7 -2.54 27.95 17.04
CA ALA A 7 -3.37 28.89 16.30
C ALA A 7 -3.74 28.39 14.90
N ILE A 8 -2.78 27.77 14.20
CA ILE A 8 -3.01 27.19 12.87
C ILE A 8 -3.87 25.92 12.96
N ILE A 9 -3.60 25.04 13.93
CA ILE A 9 -4.47 23.88 14.21
C ILE A 9 -5.92 24.37 14.46
N SER A 10 -6.09 25.40 15.29
CA SER A 10 -7.41 25.97 15.60
C SER A 10 -8.11 26.55 14.37
N LEU A 11 -7.40 27.23 13.48
CA LEU A 11 -7.98 27.72 12.21
C LEU A 11 -8.50 26.57 11.35
N LEU A 12 -7.72 25.50 11.18
CA LEU A 12 -8.12 24.31 10.42
C LEU A 12 -9.31 23.61 11.07
N GLN A 13 -9.29 23.45 12.40
CA GLN A 13 -10.35 22.80 13.17
C GLN A 13 -11.62 23.66 13.33
N ASN A 14 -11.59 24.95 13.01
CA ASN A 14 -12.77 25.82 12.99
C ASN A 14 -13.34 26.04 11.58
N GLY A 15 -12.94 25.21 10.61
CA GLY A 15 -13.45 25.27 9.24
C GLY A 15 -12.82 26.37 8.40
N GLY A 16 -11.61 26.82 8.76
CA GLY A 16 -10.83 27.72 7.92
C GLY A 16 -10.63 27.12 6.52
N ARG A 17 -11.01 27.89 5.49
CA ARG A 17 -10.74 27.52 4.10
C ARG A 17 -9.23 27.34 3.91
N GLN A 18 -8.84 26.27 3.22
CA GLN A 18 -7.47 26.00 2.82
C GLN A 18 -7.25 26.48 1.38
N THR A 19 -6.01 26.83 1.06
CA THR A 19 -5.50 27.02 -0.30
C THR A 19 -4.36 26.04 -0.53
N ALA A 20 -3.96 25.82 -1.76
CA ALA A 20 -2.73 25.10 -2.09
C ALA A 20 -1.76 26.02 -2.82
N ARG A 21 -0.47 25.69 -2.72
CA ARG A 21 0.59 26.18 -3.59
C ARG A 21 1.45 24.99 -3.95
N ILE A 22 1.58 24.71 -5.24
CA ILE A 22 2.43 23.64 -5.74
C ILE A 22 3.46 24.27 -6.66
N VAL A 23 4.73 24.07 -6.34
CA VAL A 23 5.86 24.64 -7.09
C VAL A 23 6.62 23.52 -7.77
N PHE A 24 6.96 23.72 -9.04
CA PHE A 24 7.85 22.82 -9.77
C PHE A 24 8.70 23.61 -10.76
N SER A 25 9.82 23.03 -11.18
CA SER A 25 10.70 23.64 -12.16
C SER A 25 10.98 22.70 -13.32
N ARG A 26 10.97 23.24 -14.54
CA ARG A 26 11.33 22.50 -15.75
C ARG A 26 12.14 23.38 -16.67
N ASN A 27 13.27 22.87 -17.19
CA ASN A 27 14.17 23.60 -18.08
C ASN A 27 14.63 24.98 -17.55
N GLY A 28 14.67 25.16 -16.22
CA GLY A 28 15.04 26.41 -15.57
C GLY A 28 13.90 27.43 -15.42
N GLU A 29 12.67 27.10 -15.86
CA GLU A 29 11.46 27.87 -15.61
C GLU A 29 10.72 27.34 -14.38
N GLU A 30 10.25 28.23 -13.51
CA GLU A 30 9.44 27.90 -12.33
C GLU A 30 7.96 28.05 -12.67
N PHE A 31 7.18 27.01 -12.35
CA PHE A 31 5.74 26.97 -12.50
C PHE A 31 5.10 26.92 -11.11
N VAL A 32 3.97 27.63 -10.96
CA VAL A 32 3.18 27.65 -9.74
C VAL A 32 1.74 27.28 -10.08
N ILE A 33 1.24 26.24 -9.42
CA ILE A 33 -0.17 25.85 -9.40
C ILE A 33 -0.76 26.35 -8.08
N ASP A 34 -1.86 27.10 -8.16
CA ASP A 34 -2.60 27.58 -6.99
C ASP A 34 -4.00 26.95 -6.90
N GLU A 35 -4.77 27.31 -5.86
CA GLU A 35 -6.12 26.78 -5.65
C GLU A 35 -7.06 27.01 -6.86
N SER A 36 -6.89 28.09 -7.63
CA SER A 36 -7.74 28.40 -8.78
C SER A 36 -7.55 27.42 -9.94
N ASP A 37 -6.36 26.84 -10.04
CA ASP A 37 -6.02 25.81 -11.02
C ASP A 37 -6.57 24.43 -10.65
N ILE A 38 -6.97 24.22 -9.40
CA ILE A 38 -7.32 22.90 -8.89
C ILE A 38 -8.85 22.70 -8.94
N VAL A 39 -9.28 21.52 -9.40
CA VAL A 39 -10.70 21.12 -9.32
C VAL A 39 -11.08 20.96 -7.85
N GLN A 40 -12.31 21.32 -7.47
CA GLN A 40 -12.76 21.15 -6.09
C GLN A 40 -12.64 19.68 -5.66
N GLY A 41 -11.99 19.43 -4.51
CA GLY A 41 -11.68 18.06 -4.04
C GLY A 41 -10.66 17.32 -4.91
N GLY A 42 -9.98 18.02 -5.80
CA GLY A 42 -9.04 17.47 -6.77
C GLY A 42 -7.62 17.31 -6.27
N LEU A 43 -7.29 17.72 -5.03
CA LEU A 43 -6.00 17.47 -4.40
C LEU A 43 -6.20 16.54 -3.21
N THR A 44 -5.59 15.35 -3.29
CA THR A 44 -5.53 14.40 -2.17
C THR A 44 -4.11 13.93 -1.91
N ILE A 45 -3.76 13.72 -0.65
CA ILE A 45 -2.48 13.13 -0.23
C ILE A 45 -2.80 11.90 0.62
N ASP A 46 -2.39 10.74 0.16
CA ASP A 46 -2.53 9.47 0.85
C ASP A 46 -1.18 9.01 1.41
N ARG A 47 -1.16 8.66 2.69
CA ARG A 47 0.06 8.18 3.37
C ARG A 47 -0.29 7.03 4.30
N TYR A 48 0.54 6.00 4.31
CA TYR A 48 0.40 4.89 5.22
C TYR A 48 1.73 4.21 5.52
N CYS A 49 1.84 3.59 6.70
CA CYS A 49 3.04 2.87 7.14
C CYS A 49 2.88 1.35 7.17
N MET A 50 1.75 0.81 6.71
CA MET A 50 1.50 -0.62 6.60
C MET A 50 0.50 -0.88 5.48
N THR A 51 0.65 -1.99 4.76
CA THR A 51 -0.23 -2.37 3.64
C THR A 51 -1.43 -3.21 4.09
N GLY A 52 -1.25 -3.93 5.20
CA GLY A 52 -2.28 -4.78 5.78
C GLY A 52 -3.07 -4.12 6.89
N SER A 53 -3.72 -4.99 7.66
CA SER A 53 -4.48 -4.65 8.87
C SER A 53 -3.71 -4.95 10.16
N LYS A 54 -2.49 -5.48 10.06
CA LYS A 54 -1.58 -5.75 11.17
C LYS A 54 -0.45 -4.73 11.20
N VAL A 55 0.09 -4.49 12.40
CA VAL A 55 1.28 -3.64 12.56
C VAL A 55 2.45 -4.31 11.85
N GLU A 56 3.09 -3.55 10.96
CA GLU A 56 4.28 -3.97 10.23
C GLU A 56 5.52 -3.28 10.83
N LEU A 57 6.67 -3.92 10.71
CA LEU A 57 7.97 -3.38 11.08
C LEU A 57 8.90 -3.44 9.86
N GLY A 58 9.66 -2.37 9.62
CA GLY A 58 10.54 -2.27 8.46
C GLY A 58 9.84 -1.90 7.16
N SER A 59 8.61 -1.37 7.22
CA SER A 59 7.94 -0.89 6.01
C SER A 59 8.67 0.33 5.44
N ALA A 60 8.64 0.49 4.11
CA ALA A 60 9.11 1.67 3.40
C ALA A 60 8.19 1.88 2.21
N ILE A 61 7.20 2.76 2.35
CA ILE A 61 6.05 2.89 1.44
C ILE A 61 6.01 4.33 0.94
N SER A 62 5.79 4.50 -0.37
CA SER A 62 5.61 5.81 -0.97
C SER A 62 4.24 6.39 -0.62
N SER A 63 4.21 7.65 -0.19
CA SER A 63 2.97 8.44 -0.18
C SER A 63 2.53 8.77 -1.60
N GLU A 64 1.23 8.94 -1.81
CA GLU A 64 0.66 9.27 -3.12
C GLU A 64 -0.03 10.64 -3.09
N LEU A 65 0.24 11.47 -4.09
CA LEU A 65 -0.48 12.70 -4.41
C LEU A 65 -1.37 12.45 -5.62
N THR A 66 -2.65 12.74 -5.49
CA THR A 66 -3.55 12.86 -6.65
C THR A 66 -3.90 14.33 -6.84
N LEU A 67 -3.77 14.82 -8.07
CA LEU A 67 -4.05 16.20 -8.44
C LEU A 67 -4.91 16.27 -9.71
N LYS A 68 -6.01 17.01 -9.66
CA LYS A 68 -6.89 17.29 -10.81
C LYS A 68 -6.87 18.77 -11.12
N LEU A 69 -6.26 19.13 -12.25
CA LEU A 69 -6.09 20.51 -12.70
C LEU A 69 -7.17 20.90 -13.71
N ARG A 70 -7.63 22.15 -13.65
CA ARG A 70 -8.46 22.79 -14.64
C ARG A 70 -7.59 23.23 -15.80
N ASN A 71 -7.94 22.82 -17.00
CA ASN A 71 -7.24 23.21 -18.22
C ASN A 71 -8.20 23.71 -19.31
N TYR A 72 -9.30 24.38 -18.92
CA TYR A 72 -10.31 24.88 -19.86
C TYR A 72 -9.78 25.95 -20.82
N GLU A 73 -8.77 26.70 -20.40
CA GLU A 73 -8.14 27.79 -21.17
C GLU A 73 -6.79 27.40 -21.76
N GLY A 74 -6.40 26.12 -21.67
CA GLY A 74 -5.13 25.62 -22.20
C GLY A 74 -3.88 26.08 -21.44
N LYS A 75 -4.02 26.53 -20.18
CA LYS A 75 -2.89 26.99 -19.32
C LYS A 75 -1.74 25.99 -19.26
N PHE A 76 -2.03 24.69 -19.37
CA PHE A 76 -1.07 23.61 -19.22
C PHE A 76 -0.82 22.81 -20.52
N ASP A 77 -1.28 23.29 -21.68
CA ASP A 77 -1.18 22.55 -22.95
C ASP A 77 0.27 22.26 -23.37
N ASP A 78 1.18 23.21 -23.09
CA ASP A 78 2.61 23.09 -23.42
C ASP A 78 3.44 22.55 -22.25
N VAL A 79 2.81 22.12 -21.14
CA VAL A 79 3.51 21.65 -19.94
C VAL A 79 3.69 20.13 -19.97
N ILE A 80 4.95 19.70 -19.97
CA ILE A 80 5.30 18.27 -19.82
C ILE A 80 5.48 17.96 -18.34
N PHE A 81 4.51 17.22 -17.78
CA PHE A 81 4.48 16.88 -16.35
C PHE A 81 5.30 15.65 -15.98
N GLU A 82 5.36 14.63 -16.83
CA GLU A 82 6.01 13.35 -16.53
C GLU A 82 7.44 13.53 -16.00
N GLY A 83 7.76 12.85 -14.89
CA GLY A 83 9.06 12.89 -14.23
C GLY A 83 9.39 14.21 -13.53
N THR A 84 8.46 15.17 -13.49
CA THR A 84 8.63 16.43 -12.76
C THR A 84 8.38 16.23 -11.26
N GLU A 85 9.18 16.91 -10.43
CA GLU A 85 9.04 16.90 -8.98
C GLU A 85 8.22 18.12 -8.52
N LEU A 86 7.13 17.86 -7.81
CA LEU A 86 6.19 18.84 -7.27
C LEU A 86 6.46 19.04 -5.78
N PHE A 87 6.73 20.28 -5.36
CA PHE A 87 6.71 20.65 -3.95
C PHE A 87 5.31 21.14 -3.57
N VAL A 88 4.64 20.44 -2.66
CA VAL A 88 3.24 20.70 -2.30
C VAL A 88 3.16 21.39 -0.94
N GLU A 89 2.46 22.53 -0.90
CA GLU A 89 2.18 23.28 0.32
C GLU A 89 0.68 23.53 0.51
N ILE A 90 0.19 23.33 1.73
CA ILE A 90 -1.20 23.63 2.12
C ILE A 90 -1.25 24.89 2.97
N GLY A 91 -1.93 25.91 2.46
CA GLY A 91 -2.05 27.22 3.10
C GLY A 91 -3.35 27.39 3.89
N VAL A 92 -3.28 28.07 5.02
CA VAL A 92 -4.47 28.52 5.77
C VAL A 92 -4.23 29.92 6.35
N LYS A 93 -5.31 30.71 6.46
CA LYS A 93 -5.32 31.99 7.16
C LYS A 93 -6.69 32.30 7.76
N ASN A 94 -6.75 33.38 8.53
CA ASN A 94 -8.04 33.92 8.94
C ASN A 94 -8.63 34.78 7.81
N TRP A 95 -9.49 34.19 6.98
CA TRP A 95 -10.13 34.86 5.85
C TRP A 95 -11.07 36.01 6.23
N ASN A 96 -11.46 36.11 7.51
CA ASN A 96 -12.26 37.24 8.00
C ASN A 96 -11.41 38.49 8.26
N ILE A 97 -10.08 38.37 8.23
CA ILE A 97 -9.14 39.47 8.42
C ILE A 97 -8.40 39.68 7.08
N PRO A 98 -8.72 40.74 6.31
CA PRO A 98 -8.15 40.96 4.98
C PRO A 98 -6.61 40.99 4.95
N GLU A 99 -6.01 41.55 6.00
CA GLU A 99 -4.55 41.71 6.16
C GLU A 99 -3.84 40.43 6.63
N SER A 100 -4.58 39.35 6.94
CA SER A 100 -3.98 38.10 7.39
C SER A 100 -3.17 37.44 6.26
N SER A 101 -1.92 37.10 6.57
CA SER A 101 -1.04 36.33 5.69
C SER A 101 -1.39 34.85 5.69
N VAL A 102 -1.20 34.19 4.55
CA VAL A 102 -1.30 32.73 4.45
C VAL A 102 -0.10 32.08 5.11
N THR A 103 -0.36 31.15 6.03
CA THR A 103 0.67 30.26 6.56
C THR A 103 0.60 28.96 5.77
N TYR A 104 1.70 28.64 5.08
CA TYR A 104 1.85 27.41 4.32
C TYR A 104 2.48 26.31 5.17
N LEU A 105 1.91 25.11 5.09
CA LEU A 105 2.41 23.89 5.69
C LEU A 105 3.00 23.03 4.56
N PRO A 106 4.30 22.68 4.61
CA PRO A 106 4.90 21.80 3.64
C PRO A 106 4.32 20.39 3.76
N CYS A 107 3.99 19.79 2.63
CA CYS A 107 3.41 18.46 2.53
C CYS A 107 4.27 17.49 1.72
N GLY A 108 5.51 17.84 1.39
CA GLY A 108 6.44 16.93 0.72
C GLY A 108 6.65 17.19 -0.76
N TYR A 109 7.57 16.41 -1.31
CA TYR A 109 7.96 16.39 -2.71
C TYR A 109 7.41 15.13 -3.37
N PHE A 110 6.71 15.28 -4.49
CA PHE A 110 6.08 14.18 -5.23
C PHE A 110 6.53 14.18 -6.69
N ILE A 111 6.91 13.02 -7.22
CA ILE A 111 7.39 12.82 -8.58
C ILE A 111 6.25 12.21 -9.40
N ILE A 112 5.92 12.87 -10.51
CA ILE A 112 4.88 12.39 -11.43
C ILE A 112 5.37 11.13 -12.14
N ASP A 113 4.65 10.03 -11.93
CA ASP A 113 5.03 8.67 -12.34
C ASP A 113 4.63 8.34 -13.78
N GLU A 114 3.48 8.83 -14.23
CA GLU A 114 2.95 8.60 -15.58
C GLU A 114 2.57 9.92 -16.30
N PRO A 115 2.67 9.95 -17.65
CA PRO A 115 2.18 11.09 -18.42
C PRO A 115 0.68 11.30 -18.16
N PRO A 116 0.26 12.51 -17.76
CA PRO A 116 -1.15 12.74 -17.44
C PRO A 116 -2.00 12.74 -18.71
N ARG A 117 -3.26 12.29 -18.58
CA ARG A 117 -4.22 12.33 -19.68
C ARG A 117 -4.67 13.77 -19.94
N THR A 118 -4.52 14.25 -21.17
CA THR A 118 -4.82 15.63 -21.57
C THR A 118 -6.25 15.75 -22.10
N LEU A 119 -7.15 16.29 -21.27
CA LEU A 119 -8.49 16.78 -21.64
C LEU A 119 -8.69 18.17 -21.01
N SER A 120 -9.94 18.65 -20.90
CA SER A 120 -10.29 19.87 -20.15
C SER A 120 -9.90 19.84 -18.66
N THR A 121 -9.66 18.64 -18.14
CA THR A 121 -9.14 18.38 -16.81
C THR A 121 -7.93 17.46 -16.94
N ILE A 122 -6.82 17.81 -16.30
CA ILE A 122 -5.60 17.01 -16.27
C ILE A 122 -5.57 16.26 -14.94
N SER A 123 -5.48 14.92 -14.98
CA SER A 123 -5.32 14.09 -13.79
C SER A 123 -3.86 13.66 -13.66
N ILE A 124 -3.24 13.99 -12.52
CA ILE A 124 -1.86 13.67 -12.17
C ILE A 124 -1.90 12.72 -10.97
N SER A 125 -1.16 11.61 -11.07
CA SER A 125 -0.68 10.87 -9.91
C SER A 125 0.81 11.11 -9.75
N ALA A 126 1.27 11.13 -8.50
CA ALA A 126 2.66 11.34 -8.17
C ALA A 126 3.00 10.66 -6.85
N LEU A 127 4.17 10.03 -6.79
CA LEU A 127 4.66 9.35 -5.60
C LEU A 127 5.70 10.21 -4.88
N ASP A 128 5.75 10.17 -3.56
CA ASP A 128 6.85 10.83 -2.84
C ASP A 128 8.23 10.24 -3.22
N ARG A 129 9.30 10.91 -2.78
CA ARG A 129 10.67 10.51 -3.12
C ARG A 129 11.08 9.10 -2.67
N MET A 130 10.26 8.35 -1.94
CA MET A 130 10.49 6.92 -1.69
C MET A 130 10.52 6.14 -3.02
N CYS A 131 9.79 6.58 -4.05
CA CYS A 131 9.82 5.95 -5.37
C CYS A 131 11.22 5.96 -6.03
N LYS A 132 12.12 6.86 -5.61
CA LYS A 132 13.52 6.88 -6.08
C LYS A 132 14.30 5.62 -5.70
N PHE A 133 13.82 4.83 -4.73
CA PHE A 133 14.43 3.56 -4.35
C PHE A 133 13.85 2.35 -5.11
N ALA A 134 12.78 2.53 -5.90
CA ALA A 134 12.00 1.45 -6.54
C ALA A 134 12.64 0.94 -7.86
N HIS A 135 13.96 0.78 -7.87
CA HIS A 135 14.69 0.21 -8.99
C HIS A 135 15.76 -0.76 -8.53
N TRP A 136 16.20 -1.64 -9.44
CA TRP A 136 17.19 -2.67 -9.17
C TRP A 136 18.50 -2.09 -8.67
N THR A 137 19.13 -2.85 -7.79
CA THR A 137 20.40 -2.50 -7.17
C THR A 137 21.57 -2.69 -8.13
N ASN A 138 22.53 -1.75 -8.10
CA ASN A 138 23.86 -1.94 -8.66
C ASN A 138 24.86 -2.15 -7.52
N MET A 139 25.12 -3.42 -7.20
CA MET A 139 25.98 -3.79 -6.07
C MET A 139 27.44 -3.37 -6.22
N ASN A 140 27.91 -3.09 -7.44
CA ASN A 140 29.27 -2.58 -7.65
C ASN A 140 29.49 -1.18 -7.05
N LEU A 141 28.42 -0.47 -6.71
CA LEU A 141 28.47 0.86 -6.08
C LEU A 141 28.55 0.80 -4.54
N ILE A 142 28.46 -0.40 -3.95
CA ILE A 142 28.45 -0.63 -2.50
C ILE A 142 29.63 -1.53 -2.14
N SER A 143 30.45 -1.12 -1.18
CA SER A 143 31.62 -1.88 -0.73
C SER A 143 31.34 -2.56 0.60
N PHE A 144 31.62 -3.86 0.69
CA PHE A 144 31.49 -4.68 1.89
C PHE A 144 32.87 -5.02 2.48
N PRO A 145 33.00 -5.25 3.80
CA PRO A 145 31.95 -5.20 4.82
C PRO A 145 31.45 -3.77 5.09
N ILE A 146 30.17 -3.62 5.44
CA ILE A 146 29.51 -2.31 5.63
C ILE A 146 28.57 -2.33 6.83
N THR A 147 28.50 -1.24 7.58
CA THR A 147 27.50 -1.09 8.65
C THR A 147 26.13 -0.74 8.08
N ILE A 148 25.04 -1.02 8.80
CA ILE A 148 23.68 -0.61 8.40
C ILE A 148 23.60 0.90 8.15
N GLU A 149 24.18 1.72 9.03
CA GLU A 149 24.26 3.18 8.85
C GLU A 149 24.90 3.57 7.51
N ASN A 150 26.08 3.01 7.23
CA ASN A 150 26.81 3.34 6.01
C ASN A 150 26.13 2.78 4.76
N LEU A 151 25.42 1.66 4.88
CA LEU A 151 24.60 1.10 3.81
C LEU A 151 23.45 2.04 3.46
N VAL A 152 22.68 2.52 4.45
CA VAL A 152 21.62 3.50 4.23
C VAL A 152 22.17 4.77 3.58
N LYS A 153 23.29 5.31 4.08
CA LYS A 153 23.96 6.49 3.48
C LYS A 153 24.40 6.25 2.03
N ALA A 154 24.94 5.08 1.73
CA ALA A 154 25.36 4.72 0.37
C ALA A 154 24.15 4.63 -0.58
N VAL A 155 23.07 3.94 -0.15
CA VAL A 155 21.82 3.81 -0.92
C VAL A 155 21.17 5.18 -1.17
N CYS A 156 21.08 6.02 -0.14
CA CYS A 156 20.57 7.38 -0.26
C CYS A 156 21.38 8.24 -1.23
N ARG A 157 22.72 8.15 -1.18
CA ARG A 157 23.60 8.83 -2.13
C ARG A 157 23.37 8.36 -3.58
N ILE A 158 23.20 7.06 -3.79
CA ILE A 158 22.94 6.48 -5.12
C ILE A 158 21.59 6.96 -5.67
N CYS A 159 20.56 6.99 -4.83
CA CYS A 159 19.20 7.33 -5.23
C CYS A 159 18.91 8.85 -5.19
N GLY A 160 19.88 9.67 -4.78
CA GLY A 160 19.73 11.13 -4.70
C GLY A 160 18.70 11.58 -3.66
N VAL A 161 18.70 10.93 -2.49
CA VAL A 161 17.81 11.21 -1.37
C VAL A 161 18.63 11.62 -0.14
N THR A 162 18.18 12.64 0.60
CA THR A 162 18.77 13.06 1.88
C THR A 162 18.11 12.31 3.04
N ILE A 163 18.83 12.16 4.16
CA ILE A 163 18.36 11.47 5.36
C ILE A 163 18.14 12.52 6.45
N ALA A 164 16.97 12.53 7.09
CA ALA A 164 16.67 13.42 8.21
C ALA A 164 17.04 12.81 9.57
N THR A 165 16.81 11.49 9.73
CA THR A 165 17.04 10.79 11.00
C THR A 165 18.52 10.60 11.28
N ASP A 166 18.95 10.91 12.51
CA ASP A 166 20.25 10.49 13.02
C ASP A 166 20.25 8.97 13.29
N LEU A 167 20.77 8.22 12.31
CA LEU A 167 20.82 6.76 12.34
C LEU A 167 21.63 6.22 13.52
N THR A 168 22.57 6.98 14.08
CA THR A 168 23.42 6.50 15.19
C THR A 168 22.67 6.34 16.51
N THR A 169 21.46 6.90 16.59
CA THR A 169 20.56 6.75 17.74
C THR A 169 19.69 5.50 17.68
N LEU A 170 19.63 4.83 16.52
CA LEU A 170 18.80 3.66 16.29
C LEU A 170 19.54 2.37 16.68
N PRO A 171 18.84 1.31 17.11
CA PRO A 171 19.48 0.04 17.39
C PRO A 171 20.14 -0.53 16.13
N ASN A 172 21.18 -1.34 16.32
CA ASN A 172 21.88 -2.06 15.25
C ASN A 172 22.41 -1.18 14.11
N TYR A 173 22.55 0.14 14.28
CA TYR A 173 23.09 1.03 13.24
C TYR A 173 24.52 0.63 12.82
N ASP A 174 25.29 0.06 13.76
CA ASP A 174 26.66 -0.40 13.60
C ASP A 174 26.76 -1.89 13.21
N TRP A 175 25.62 -2.58 13.04
CA TRP A 175 25.59 -3.97 12.62
C TRP A 175 26.27 -4.13 11.25
N VAL A 176 27.22 -5.07 11.16
CA VAL A 176 28.08 -5.22 9.97
C VAL A 176 27.56 -6.33 9.05
N VAL A 177 27.18 -5.94 7.85
CA VAL A 177 26.91 -6.85 6.73
C VAL A 177 28.25 -7.25 6.12
N GLN A 178 28.58 -8.55 6.16
CA GLN A 178 29.92 -9.05 5.87
C GLN A 178 30.19 -9.20 4.38
N SER A 179 29.24 -9.80 3.66
CA SER A 179 29.36 -10.09 2.24
C SER A 179 28.26 -9.42 1.43
N THR A 180 28.55 -9.18 0.16
CA THR A 180 27.53 -8.81 -0.83
C THR A 180 26.43 -9.85 -0.88
N PHE A 181 25.25 -9.41 -1.29
CA PHE A 181 24.12 -10.26 -1.61
C PHE A 181 23.78 -10.02 -3.08
N THR A 182 23.77 -11.09 -3.88
CA THR A 182 23.54 -11.02 -5.33
C THR A 182 22.17 -11.59 -5.66
N GLY A 183 21.33 -10.77 -6.29
CA GLY A 183 20.12 -11.22 -6.96
C GLY A 183 19.66 -10.09 -7.88
N ASP A 184 19.34 -10.44 -9.13
CA ASP A 184 18.81 -9.49 -10.13
C ASP A 184 17.43 -8.91 -9.74
N GLU A 185 16.92 -9.28 -8.55
CA GLU A 185 15.58 -9.00 -8.06
C GLU A 185 15.56 -8.20 -6.73
N VAL A 186 16.68 -7.61 -6.31
CA VAL A 186 16.72 -6.74 -5.11
C VAL A 186 16.68 -5.28 -5.51
N THR A 187 15.67 -4.55 -5.04
CA THR A 187 15.58 -3.08 -5.21
C THR A 187 16.25 -2.34 -4.06
N TYR A 188 16.63 -1.07 -4.28
CA TYR A 188 17.11 -0.22 -3.20
C TYR A 188 16.05 -0.02 -2.11
N GLN A 189 14.76 -0.05 -2.46
CA GLN A 189 13.66 0.04 -1.51
C GLN A 189 13.64 -1.17 -0.57
N SER A 190 13.87 -2.38 -1.08
CA SER A 190 14.01 -3.58 -0.24
C SER A 190 15.18 -3.46 0.74
N ILE A 191 16.31 -2.86 0.32
CA ILE A 191 17.42 -2.59 1.24
C ILE A 191 16.99 -1.61 2.34
N ILE A 192 16.27 -0.54 2.01
CA ILE A 192 15.75 0.41 3.01
C ILE A 192 14.78 -0.28 3.98
N GLN A 193 13.87 -1.13 3.49
CA GLN A 193 12.95 -1.92 4.32
C GLN A 193 13.70 -2.82 5.30
N TRP A 194 14.70 -3.54 4.81
CA TRP A 194 15.53 -4.41 5.64
C TRP A 194 16.36 -3.63 6.66
N CYS A 195 16.93 -2.48 6.28
CA CYS A 195 17.64 -1.61 7.21
C CYS A 195 16.69 -1.07 8.28
N ALA A 196 15.49 -0.62 7.89
CA ALA A 196 14.47 -0.14 8.82
C ALA A 196 14.08 -1.23 9.84
N TYR A 197 13.86 -2.46 9.36
CA TYR A 197 13.58 -3.61 10.23
C TYR A 197 14.71 -3.87 11.24
N VAL A 198 15.95 -3.95 10.77
CA VAL A 198 17.13 -4.18 11.63
C VAL A 198 17.30 -3.05 12.65
N MET A 199 16.92 -1.83 12.28
CA MET A 199 16.92 -0.66 13.16
C MET A 199 15.63 -0.52 14.00
N GLY A 200 14.69 -1.47 13.95
CA GLY A 200 13.46 -1.39 14.74
C GLY A 200 12.54 -0.23 14.39
N THR A 201 12.49 0.16 13.12
CA THR A 201 11.74 1.32 12.62
C THR A 201 10.96 0.98 11.35
N CYS A 202 10.14 1.92 10.89
CA CYS A 202 9.67 2.00 9.51
C CYS A 202 10.24 3.27 8.86
N ALA A 203 10.31 3.27 7.53
CA ALA A 203 10.85 4.36 6.74
C ALA A 203 9.75 5.11 5.97
N TYR A 204 9.85 6.44 5.92
CA TYR A 204 8.91 7.31 5.20
C TYR A 204 9.60 8.61 4.74
N MET A 205 8.99 9.35 3.81
CA MET A 205 9.50 10.67 3.41
C MET A 205 8.81 11.78 4.20
N ASN A 206 9.59 12.69 4.79
CA ASN A 206 9.07 13.85 5.51
C ASN A 206 8.59 14.96 4.57
N HIS A 207 8.14 16.07 5.17
CA HIS A 207 7.62 17.26 4.48
C HIS A 207 8.65 17.98 3.61
N ASP A 208 9.94 17.77 3.85
CA ASP A 208 11.06 18.31 3.05
C ASP A 208 11.58 17.30 2.01
N GLY A 209 10.92 16.13 1.92
CA GLY A 209 11.29 15.07 0.99
C GLY A 209 12.58 14.35 1.36
N GLU A 210 12.88 14.28 2.66
CA GLU A 210 14.01 13.55 3.23
C GLU A 210 13.54 12.22 3.83
N LEU A 211 14.41 11.21 3.82
CA LEU A 211 14.14 9.89 4.38
C LEU A 211 14.22 9.93 5.91
N CYS A 212 13.13 9.53 6.56
CA CYS A 212 13.04 9.32 8.00
C CYS A 212 12.96 7.83 8.33
N PHE A 213 13.53 7.46 9.48
CA PHE A 213 13.37 6.15 10.13
C PHE A 213 12.80 6.38 11.51
N GLU A 214 11.56 5.95 11.74
CA GLU A 214 10.91 6.13 13.04
C GLU A 214 10.08 4.91 13.42
N TRP A 215 9.88 4.74 14.72
CA TRP A 215 8.81 3.92 15.25
C TRP A 215 7.70 4.83 15.77
N PHE A 216 6.55 4.25 16.07
CA PHE A 216 5.42 4.96 16.65
C PHE A 216 5.85 5.79 17.89
N HIS A 217 5.45 7.07 17.91
CA HIS A 217 5.83 8.01 18.95
C HIS A 217 4.62 8.83 19.43
N THR A 218 4.64 9.32 20.66
CA THR A 218 3.53 10.12 21.19
C THR A 218 3.57 11.55 20.68
N THR A 219 2.41 12.10 20.32
CA THR A 219 2.22 13.52 20.07
C THR A 219 1.12 14.09 20.98
N ASN A 220 0.94 15.40 20.97
CA ASN A 220 -0.10 16.08 21.75
C ASN A 220 -1.43 16.24 20.98
N PHE A 221 -1.57 15.63 19.79
CA PHE A 221 -2.79 15.79 19.00
C PHE A 221 -3.95 14.95 19.55
N GLU A 222 -5.09 15.60 19.77
CA GLU A 222 -6.32 14.96 20.24
C GLU A 222 -7.36 14.86 19.13
N ILE A 223 -7.89 13.65 18.94
CA ILE A 223 -9.09 13.44 18.14
C ILE A 223 -10.28 13.50 19.08
N THR A 224 -10.88 14.68 19.19
CA THR A 224 -12.03 15.00 20.05
C THR A 224 -13.36 14.96 19.28
N PRO A 225 -14.52 14.79 19.96
CA PRO A 225 -15.83 14.75 19.29
C PRO A 225 -16.11 15.96 18.38
N ASN A 226 -15.66 17.17 18.74
CA ASN A 226 -15.89 18.41 18.00
C ASN A 226 -15.11 18.53 16.68
N ILE A 227 -14.10 17.69 16.45
CA ILE A 227 -13.34 17.65 15.18
C ILE A 227 -13.66 16.43 14.33
N ARG A 228 -14.56 15.54 14.79
CA ARG A 228 -14.98 14.35 14.05
C ARG A 228 -16.30 14.59 13.33
N TYR A 229 -16.39 14.11 12.10
CA TYR A 229 -17.65 13.95 11.36
C TYR A 229 -18.25 12.56 11.62
N SER A 230 -17.40 11.53 11.67
CA SER A 230 -17.76 10.16 12.01
C SER A 230 -16.53 9.44 12.56
N SER A 231 -16.75 8.40 13.37
CA SER A 231 -15.66 7.54 13.84
C SER A 231 -16.16 6.22 14.38
N ASP A 232 -15.28 5.24 14.39
CA ASP A 232 -15.40 3.98 15.08
C ASP A 232 -14.12 3.69 15.87
N LEU A 233 -14.25 3.15 17.07
CA LEU A 233 -13.16 2.82 17.98
C LEU A 233 -13.41 1.40 18.47
N LEU A 234 -12.42 0.51 18.28
CA LEU A 234 -12.57 -0.86 18.78
C LEU A 234 -12.66 -0.88 20.31
N GLU A 235 -13.24 -1.94 20.87
CA GLU A 235 -13.44 -2.05 22.32
C GLU A 235 -12.11 -2.29 23.06
N ASN A 236 -11.21 -3.07 22.46
CA ASN A 236 -9.99 -3.57 23.08
C ASN A 236 -8.74 -3.01 22.40
N ASP A 237 -7.68 -2.89 23.20
CA ASP A 237 -6.35 -2.60 22.65
C ASP A 237 -5.76 -3.81 21.96
N ILE A 238 -4.94 -3.53 20.96
CA ILE A 238 -3.96 -4.48 20.44
C ILE A 238 -2.65 -4.22 21.17
N GLN A 239 -1.99 -5.28 21.59
CA GLN A 239 -0.67 -5.25 22.18
C GLN A 239 0.24 -6.21 21.44
N VAL A 240 1.39 -5.70 20.99
CA VAL A 240 2.45 -6.53 20.43
C VAL A 240 3.02 -7.38 21.55
N SER A 241 2.96 -8.70 21.38
CA SER A 241 3.39 -9.67 22.41
C SER A 241 4.69 -10.40 22.05
N GLY A 242 5.10 -10.33 20.79
CA GLY A 242 6.33 -10.93 20.32
C GLY A 242 6.82 -10.43 18.96
N LEU A 243 8.02 -10.88 18.61
CA LEU A 243 8.65 -10.71 17.31
C LEU A 243 8.97 -12.11 16.78
N PHE A 244 8.35 -12.47 15.65
CA PHE A 244 8.49 -13.76 15.01
C PHE A 244 9.18 -13.59 13.65
N TYR A 245 10.37 -14.20 13.52
CA TYR A 245 11.21 -14.08 12.33
C TYR A 245 11.53 -15.46 11.76
N THR A 246 11.39 -15.60 10.45
CA THR A 246 11.76 -16.82 9.72
C THR A 246 12.87 -16.50 8.73
N ASN A 247 14.03 -17.17 8.84
CA ASN A 247 15.15 -16.96 7.92
C ASN A 247 14.99 -17.72 6.60
N GLU A 248 15.95 -17.58 5.67
CA GLU A 248 15.92 -18.24 4.35
C GLU A 248 15.93 -19.78 4.45
N GLU A 249 16.55 -20.33 5.50
CA GLU A 249 16.59 -21.77 5.79
C GLU A 249 15.33 -22.28 6.50
N ARG A 250 14.30 -21.44 6.65
CA ARG A 250 13.05 -21.71 7.39
C ARG A 250 13.25 -22.00 8.88
N GLN A 251 14.37 -21.56 9.45
CA GLN A 251 14.56 -21.56 10.89
C GLN A 251 13.77 -20.39 11.50
N GLU A 252 13.00 -20.71 12.53
CA GLU A 252 12.14 -19.77 13.24
C GLU A 252 12.85 -19.22 14.49
N TYR A 253 12.71 -17.91 14.70
CA TYR A 253 13.20 -17.17 15.85
C TYR A 253 12.02 -16.42 16.47
N LEU A 254 11.81 -16.61 17.77
CA LEU A 254 10.72 -15.97 18.51
C LEU A 254 11.27 -15.27 19.75
N LEU A 255 10.98 -13.97 19.86
CA LEU A 255 11.09 -13.22 21.12
C LEU A 255 9.68 -12.89 21.61
N GLY A 256 9.38 -13.13 22.89
CA GLY A 256 8.03 -12.96 23.42
C GLY A 256 7.12 -14.14 23.09
N THR A 257 5.85 -13.87 22.75
CA THR A 257 4.83 -14.88 22.41
C THR A 257 4.34 -14.72 20.98
N LYS A 258 3.80 -15.81 20.40
CA LYS A 258 3.32 -15.80 19.01
C LYS A 258 2.00 -15.03 18.83
N ASP A 259 1.21 -14.88 19.90
CA ASP A 259 -0.14 -14.28 19.86
C ASP A 259 -0.09 -12.77 19.56
N ASN A 260 -0.46 -12.31 18.36
CA ASN A 260 -0.21 -10.93 17.90
C ASN A 260 1.29 -10.57 17.85
N ALA A 261 2.14 -11.51 17.47
CA ALA A 261 3.53 -11.19 17.14
C ALA A 261 3.62 -10.33 15.87
N ILE A 262 4.62 -9.44 15.81
CA ILE A 262 5.03 -8.86 14.52
C ILE A 262 5.79 -9.96 13.77
N GLU A 263 5.26 -10.33 12.61
CA GLU A 263 5.86 -11.36 11.76
C GLU A 263 6.73 -10.71 10.68
N ASN A 264 7.92 -11.26 10.46
CA ASN A 264 8.80 -10.85 9.38
C ASN A 264 9.47 -12.07 8.73
N GLN A 265 9.73 -11.94 7.42
CA GLN A 265 10.38 -12.99 6.63
C GLN A 265 11.86 -12.67 6.43
N ALA A 266 12.57 -13.55 5.75
CA ALA A 266 14.01 -13.47 5.61
C ALA A 266 14.51 -12.08 5.19
N ASN A 267 15.45 -11.56 5.97
CA ASN A 267 16.19 -10.33 5.74
C ASN A 267 17.65 -10.68 5.46
N ILE A 268 18.07 -10.48 4.21
CA ILE A 268 19.40 -10.91 3.73
C ILE A 268 20.57 -10.16 4.38
N LEU A 269 20.31 -9.07 5.10
CA LEU A 269 21.32 -8.34 5.87
C LEU A 269 21.70 -9.07 7.17
N LEU A 270 20.86 -9.98 7.65
CA LEU A 270 21.08 -10.77 8.87
C LEU A 270 21.79 -12.10 8.56
N GLN A 271 23.10 -12.02 8.30
CA GLN A 271 23.92 -13.14 7.79
C GLN A 271 24.43 -14.11 8.88
N ASN A 272 24.51 -13.66 10.13
CA ASN A 272 24.94 -14.45 11.28
C ASN A 272 24.33 -13.88 12.57
N ASN A 273 24.41 -14.62 13.68
CA ASN A 273 23.99 -14.17 15.01
C ASN A 273 22.60 -13.50 15.01
N ILE A 274 21.64 -14.07 14.26
CA ILE A 274 20.30 -13.50 14.04
C ILE A 274 19.62 -13.14 15.37
N GLN A 275 19.72 -14.01 16.37
CA GLN A 275 19.14 -13.76 17.70
C GLN A 275 19.65 -12.46 18.33
N ASP A 276 20.95 -12.17 18.20
CA ASP A 276 21.58 -10.97 18.77
C ASP A 276 21.10 -9.70 18.03
N ALA A 277 20.87 -9.78 16.72
CA ALA A 277 20.29 -8.68 15.95
C ALA A 277 18.82 -8.43 16.32
N LEU A 278 18.04 -9.48 16.59
CA LEU A 278 16.61 -9.37 16.89
C LEU A 278 16.33 -8.85 18.31
N THR A 279 17.24 -9.02 19.29
CA THR A 279 17.01 -8.53 20.66
C THR A 279 16.87 -7.00 20.76
N PRO A 280 17.75 -6.18 20.18
CA PRO A 280 17.57 -4.73 20.14
C PRO A 280 16.28 -4.29 19.43
N VAL A 281 15.91 -4.97 18.34
CA VAL A 281 14.66 -4.73 17.62
C VAL A 281 13.45 -5.01 18.51
N TRP A 282 13.46 -6.15 19.20
CA TRP A 282 12.41 -6.51 20.16
C TRP A 282 12.27 -5.46 21.27
N ASN A 283 13.38 -4.93 21.79
CA ASN A 283 13.33 -3.90 22.84
C ASN A 283 12.62 -2.61 22.40
N VAL A 284 12.61 -2.29 21.10
CA VAL A 284 11.87 -1.13 20.56
C VAL A 284 10.37 -1.41 20.50
N VAL A 285 9.97 -2.60 20.04
CA VAL A 285 8.55 -2.90 19.76
C VAL A 285 7.82 -3.54 20.95
N ASN A 286 8.55 -4.08 21.92
CA ASN A 286 7.98 -4.75 23.08
C ASN A 286 7.11 -3.78 23.90
N GLY A 287 5.88 -4.22 24.21
CA GLY A 287 4.93 -3.42 24.96
C GLY A 287 4.21 -2.35 24.14
N PHE A 288 4.47 -2.27 22.83
CA PHE A 288 3.70 -1.40 21.94
C PHE A 288 2.22 -1.79 22.00
N ARG A 289 1.38 -0.83 22.39
CA ARG A 289 -0.05 -1.02 22.63
C ARG A 289 -0.83 0.18 22.12
N TYR A 290 -1.95 -0.08 21.44
CA TYR A 290 -2.81 0.95 20.88
C TYR A 290 -4.24 0.45 20.68
N ARG A 291 -5.20 1.38 20.61
CA ARG A 291 -6.58 1.05 20.24
C ARG A 291 -6.85 1.35 18.77
N PRO A 292 -7.21 0.36 17.94
CA PRO A 292 -7.57 0.64 16.56
C PRO A 292 -8.79 1.54 16.45
N PHE A 293 -8.76 2.45 15.48
CA PHE A 293 -9.87 3.37 15.20
C PHE A 293 -9.92 3.71 13.71
N THR A 294 -11.10 4.16 13.27
CA THR A 294 -11.27 4.88 12.01
C THR A 294 -12.00 6.19 12.30
N ALA A 295 -11.59 7.29 11.67
CA ALA A 295 -12.25 8.57 11.87
C ALA A 295 -12.20 9.41 10.59
N LYS A 296 -13.32 10.08 10.31
CA LYS A 296 -13.39 11.18 9.36
C LYS A 296 -13.36 12.46 10.17
N ILE A 297 -12.26 13.21 10.08
CA ILE A 297 -11.99 14.39 10.90
C ILE A 297 -11.89 15.66 10.07
N LYS A 298 -11.88 16.81 10.75
CA LYS A 298 -11.53 18.10 10.16
C LYS A 298 -10.08 18.07 9.61
N PRO A 299 -9.74 18.94 8.66
CA PRO A 299 -8.43 18.96 8.01
C PRO A 299 -7.25 18.90 8.98
N ALA A 300 -6.32 17.97 8.73
CA ALA A 300 -5.12 17.77 9.53
C ALA A 300 -3.90 17.44 8.64
N PRO A 301 -3.47 18.33 7.73
CA PRO A 301 -2.36 18.09 6.79
C PRO A 301 -0.98 17.94 7.47
N PHE A 302 -0.90 18.25 8.76
CA PHE A 302 0.32 18.15 9.58
C PHE A 302 0.52 16.76 10.21
N LEU A 303 -0.49 15.88 10.15
CA LEU A 303 -0.38 14.50 10.65
C LEU A 303 0.32 13.61 9.62
N TYR A 304 1.16 12.72 10.13
CA TYR A 304 1.89 11.70 9.38
C TYR A 304 1.59 10.31 9.96
N PRO A 305 1.81 9.24 9.18
CA PRO A 305 1.87 7.90 9.75
C PRO A 305 2.86 7.84 10.92
N MET A 306 2.60 6.96 11.88
CA MET A 306 3.32 6.77 13.15
C MET A 306 3.13 7.85 14.21
N ASP A 307 2.43 8.94 13.90
CA ASP A 307 2.06 9.95 14.89
C ASP A 307 1.07 9.38 15.93
N GLY A 308 1.42 9.44 17.20
CA GLY A 308 0.55 9.10 18.31
C GLY A 308 -0.53 10.14 18.50
N VAL A 309 -1.76 9.69 18.71
CA VAL A 309 -2.93 10.54 18.92
C VAL A 309 -3.68 10.09 20.16
N THR A 310 -4.30 11.05 20.85
CA THR A 310 -5.26 10.74 21.91
C THR A 310 -6.67 10.79 21.35
N PHE A 311 -7.31 9.63 21.23
CA PHE A 311 -8.72 9.56 20.86
C PHE A 311 -9.58 9.82 22.10
N VAL A 312 -10.42 10.85 22.06
CA VAL A 312 -11.33 11.19 23.16
C VAL A 312 -12.73 10.72 22.79
N ASP A 313 -13.30 9.77 23.53
CA ASP A 313 -14.64 9.24 23.24
C ASP A 313 -15.76 10.24 23.63
N LYS A 314 -17.03 9.83 23.47
CA LYS A 314 -18.20 10.67 23.79
C LYS A 314 -18.35 10.97 25.28
N ASP A 315 -17.78 10.13 26.14
CA ASP A 315 -17.88 10.21 27.59
C ASP A 315 -16.65 10.94 28.18
N GLY A 316 -15.71 11.36 27.33
CA GLY A 316 -14.50 12.08 27.70
C GLY A 316 -13.31 11.18 28.04
N ASN A 317 -13.42 9.85 27.85
CA ASN A 317 -12.31 8.94 28.10
C ASN A 317 -11.24 9.14 27.03
N ARG A 318 -9.99 9.15 27.47
CA ARG A 318 -8.80 9.39 26.63
C ARG A 318 -8.12 8.06 26.35
N VAL A 319 -8.01 7.71 25.07
CA VAL A 319 -7.46 6.45 24.60
C VAL A 319 -6.25 6.74 23.72
N GLN A 320 -5.09 6.17 24.06
CA GLN A 320 -3.90 6.27 23.24
C GLN A 320 -4.05 5.42 21.97
N SER A 321 -3.74 6.02 20.83
CA SER A 321 -3.66 5.32 19.55
C SER A 321 -2.61 5.97 18.65
N TYR A 322 -2.47 5.50 17.41
CA TYR A 322 -1.47 5.99 16.46
C TYR A 322 -2.02 6.02 15.04
N VAL A 323 -1.62 7.02 14.26
CA VAL A 323 -1.96 7.12 12.85
C VAL A 323 -1.18 6.06 12.08
N THR A 324 -1.90 5.18 11.38
CA THR A 324 -1.31 4.20 10.45
C THR A 324 -1.58 4.59 9.00
N HIS A 325 -2.73 5.23 8.76
CA HIS A 325 -3.16 5.70 7.46
C HIS A 325 -3.79 7.09 7.61
N ILE A 326 -3.46 7.97 6.67
CA ILE A 326 -4.06 9.29 6.54
C ILE A 326 -4.32 9.58 5.06
N ASN A 327 -5.56 9.98 4.77
CA ASN A 327 -5.97 10.49 3.48
C ASN A 327 -6.47 11.92 3.66
N TYR A 328 -5.64 12.88 3.28
CA TYR A 328 -5.94 14.30 3.30
C TYR A 328 -6.59 14.71 1.97
N THR A 329 -7.63 15.55 2.01
CA THR A 329 -8.25 16.17 0.83
C THR A 329 -8.33 17.68 1.03
N LEU A 330 -7.84 18.47 0.06
CA LEU A 330 -7.91 19.93 0.11
C LEU A 330 -9.37 20.40 0.23
N ASN A 331 -9.66 21.23 1.25
CA ASN A 331 -11.01 21.73 1.56
C ASN A 331 -12.05 20.60 1.80
N GLY A 332 -11.58 19.38 2.06
CA GLY A 332 -12.39 18.22 2.39
C GLY A 332 -12.19 17.77 3.84
N ALA A 333 -12.81 16.64 4.19
CA ALA A 333 -12.48 15.95 5.43
C ALA A 333 -11.17 15.17 5.28
N CYS A 334 -10.49 14.96 6.39
CA CYS A 334 -9.32 14.09 6.46
C CYS A 334 -9.74 12.73 7.03
N ASN A 335 -9.42 11.63 6.35
CA ASN A 335 -9.68 10.29 6.87
C ASN A 335 -8.41 9.80 7.58
N VAL A 336 -8.54 9.39 8.83
CA VAL A 336 -7.41 8.95 9.67
C VAL A 336 -7.78 7.62 10.31
N SER A 337 -6.83 6.69 10.38
CA SER A 337 -7.05 5.43 11.06
C SER A 337 -5.81 4.87 11.75
N ALA A 338 -6.06 4.15 12.84
CA ALA A 338 -5.17 3.15 13.40
C ALA A 338 -5.71 1.78 12.98
N LYS A 339 -5.14 1.17 11.93
CA LYS A 339 -5.50 -0.18 11.51
C LYS A 339 -4.99 -1.17 12.53
N GLY A 340 -5.75 -2.24 12.73
CA GLY A 340 -5.43 -3.30 13.67
C GLY A 340 -6.45 -4.43 13.61
N GLU A 341 -5.99 -5.67 13.77
CA GLU A 341 -6.83 -6.85 13.96
C GLU A 341 -6.71 -7.36 15.39
N THR A 342 -7.84 -7.64 16.03
CA THR A 342 -7.86 -8.24 17.38
C THR A 342 -7.64 -9.75 17.30
N ALA A 343 -7.01 -10.34 18.33
CA ALA A 343 -6.88 -11.80 18.46
C ALA A 343 -8.23 -12.54 18.32
N LYS A 344 -9.32 -11.97 18.83
CA LYS A 344 -10.67 -12.54 18.65
C LYS A 344 -11.16 -12.47 17.21
N GLN A 345 -10.79 -11.44 16.43
CA GLN A 345 -11.06 -11.44 14.99
C GLN A 345 -10.20 -12.49 14.27
N GLU A 346 -8.98 -12.76 14.71
CA GLU A 346 -8.18 -13.87 14.21
C GLU A 346 -8.82 -15.22 14.55
N GLU A 347 -9.19 -15.45 15.81
CA GLU A 347 -9.89 -16.66 16.27
C GLU A 347 -11.28 -16.82 15.62
N LEU A 348 -12.02 -15.73 15.41
CA LEU A 348 -13.32 -15.75 14.74
C LEU A 348 -13.21 -15.85 13.21
N LYS A 349 -12.10 -15.44 12.59
CA LYS A 349 -11.82 -15.81 11.19
C LYS A 349 -11.69 -17.34 11.07
N VAL A 350 -11.15 -18.00 12.11
CA VAL A 350 -11.12 -19.46 12.22
C VAL A 350 -12.51 -20.05 12.52
N THR A 351 -13.42 -19.32 13.18
CA THR A 351 -14.71 -19.87 13.69
C THR A 351 -15.98 -19.44 12.92
N ARG A 352 -16.00 -18.30 12.22
CA ARG A 352 -17.17 -17.74 11.48
C ARG A 352 -17.11 -18.01 9.98
N MET A 353 -16.96 -19.26 9.59
CA MET A 353 -17.32 -19.68 8.22
C MET A 353 -18.77 -20.15 8.21
N THR A 354 -19.71 -19.21 8.00
CA THR A 354 -21.06 -19.52 7.52
C THR A 354 -21.15 -19.22 6.02
N PRO A 355 -21.95 -19.99 5.26
CA PRO A 355 -21.93 -19.96 3.79
C PRO A 355 -22.33 -18.58 3.28
N GLN A 356 -21.41 -17.90 2.58
CA GLN A 356 -21.71 -16.61 2.00
C GLN A 356 -22.49 -16.75 0.70
N ARG A 357 -23.71 -16.26 0.79
CA ARG A 357 -24.58 -15.75 -0.28
C ARG A 357 -23.76 -15.00 -1.34
N ILE A 358 -24.03 -15.30 -2.61
CA ILE A 358 -23.53 -14.62 -3.81
C ILE A 358 -23.71 -13.09 -3.63
N ILE A 359 -22.61 -12.32 -3.70
CA ILE A 359 -22.61 -10.86 -3.71
C ILE A 359 -22.12 -10.38 -5.08
N ASP A 360 -22.88 -9.48 -5.68
CA ASP A 360 -22.62 -8.80 -6.95
C ASP A 360 -21.35 -7.93 -6.94
N TYR A 361 -20.64 -7.93 -8.07
CA TYR A 361 -19.34 -7.29 -8.27
C TYR A 361 -19.43 -5.82 -8.70
N SER A 362 -18.62 -4.96 -8.08
CA SER A 362 -18.26 -3.62 -8.60
C SER A 362 -16.74 -3.46 -8.59
N TRP A 363 -16.16 -2.95 -9.69
CA TRP A 363 -14.72 -2.73 -9.84
C TRP A 363 -14.43 -1.33 -10.38
N THR A 364 -13.41 -0.69 -9.79
CA THR A 364 -12.69 0.49 -10.29
C THR A 364 -11.28 0.05 -10.67
N GLU A 365 -10.80 0.48 -11.85
CA GLU A 365 -9.41 0.29 -12.27
C GLU A 365 -8.46 1.22 -11.51
N GLY A 366 -7.28 0.71 -11.17
CA GLY A 366 -6.22 1.41 -10.43
C GLY A 366 -5.93 0.72 -9.09
N VAL A 367 -4.80 0.00 -9.04
CA VAL A 367 -4.28 -0.75 -7.88
C VAL A 367 -5.22 -1.84 -7.36
N MET A 368 -5.29 -3.01 -7.99
CA MET A 368 -6.04 -4.11 -7.37
C MET A 368 -5.28 -5.42 -7.48
N GLU A 369 -4.74 -5.86 -6.34
CA GLU A 369 -4.75 -7.27 -6.01
C GLU A 369 -6.03 -7.93 -6.56
N THR A 370 -5.88 -8.81 -7.55
CA THR A 370 -7.03 -9.38 -8.26
C THR A 370 -7.95 -10.10 -7.28
N VAL A 371 -9.23 -10.30 -7.63
CA VAL A 371 -10.13 -11.17 -6.84
C VAL A 371 -9.47 -12.50 -6.54
N ALA A 372 -8.80 -13.09 -7.53
CA ALA A 372 -8.06 -14.34 -7.36
C ALA A 372 -6.96 -14.20 -6.30
N SER A 373 -6.17 -13.12 -6.34
CA SER A 373 -5.14 -12.85 -5.34
C SER A 373 -5.74 -12.67 -3.93
N LYS A 374 -6.86 -11.96 -3.77
CA LYS A 374 -7.57 -11.83 -2.49
C LYS A 374 -8.12 -13.17 -2.00
N LEU A 375 -8.79 -13.92 -2.88
CA LEU A 375 -9.35 -15.23 -2.56
C LEU A 375 -8.27 -16.21 -2.11
N ILE A 376 -7.15 -16.28 -2.84
CA ILE A 376 -6.05 -17.19 -2.52
C ILE A 376 -5.37 -16.79 -1.21
N LYS A 377 -5.11 -15.49 -0.99
CA LYS A 377 -4.53 -15.02 0.29
C LYS A 377 -5.48 -15.19 1.48
N GLN A 378 -6.78 -15.31 1.24
CA GLN A 378 -7.78 -15.60 2.27
C GLN A 378 -7.97 -17.12 2.50
N ALA A 379 -7.72 -17.96 1.50
CA ALA A 379 -7.93 -19.41 1.53
C ALA A 379 -6.74 -20.19 2.12
N LEU A 380 -6.25 -19.80 3.30
CA LEU A 380 -5.07 -20.38 3.94
C LEU A 380 -5.36 -21.62 4.82
N THR A 381 -6.59 -22.13 4.84
CA THR A 381 -7.08 -23.14 5.81
C THR A 381 -7.48 -24.48 5.20
N GLY A 382 -7.12 -24.75 3.94
CA GLY A 382 -7.41 -26.03 3.29
C GLY A 382 -6.65 -27.20 3.89
N TYR A 383 -7.27 -28.38 3.91
CA TYR A 383 -6.63 -29.63 4.31
C TYR A 383 -5.79 -30.16 3.16
N VAL A 384 -4.47 -30.20 3.37
CA VAL A 384 -3.52 -30.68 2.37
C VAL A 384 -3.22 -32.16 2.60
N ILE A 385 -3.55 -32.99 1.62
CA ILE A 385 -3.20 -34.42 1.62
C ILE A 385 -2.22 -34.66 0.48
N ILE A 386 -1.07 -35.25 0.80
CA ILE A 386 -0.07 -35.66 -0.19
C ILE A 386 -0.05 -37.19 -0.20
N ARG A 387 -0.34 -37.76 -1.37
CA ARG A 387 -0.27 -39.20 -1.65
C ARG A 387 0.76 -39.45 -2.76
N PRO A 388 1.22 -40.69 -2.97
CA PRO A 388 2.16 -41.01 -4.04
C PRO A 388 1.69 -40.62 -5.45
N ASP A 389 0.38 -40.57 -5.68
CA ASP A 389 -0.26 -40.36 -6.98
C ASP A 389 -0.96 -39.00 -7.13
N GLU A 390 -1.13 -38.23 -6.04
CA GLU A 390 -1.86 -36.95 -6.07
C GLU A 390 -1.55 -36.04 -4.87
N ILE A 391 -1.86 -34.75 -5.06
CA ILE A 391 -1.93 -33.73 -4.02
C ILE A 391 -3.37 -33.21 -4.01
N LEU A 392 -3.97 -33.14 -2.82
CA LEU A 392 -5.31 -32.60 -2.61
C LEU A 392 -5.25 -31.40 -1.66
N ILE A 393 -6.04 -30.37 -1.95
CA ILE A 393 -6.35 -29.28 -1.02
C ILE A 393 -7.86 -29.20 -0.91
N MET A 394 -8.41 -29.46 0.28
CA MET A 394 -9.85 -29.66 0.48
C MET A 394 -10.41 -28.76 1.58
N ASP A 395 -11.72 -28.56 1.59
CA ASP A 395 -12.43 -27.82 2.64
C ASP A 395 -12.72 -28.66 3.91
N THR A 396 -12.51 -29.97 3.86
CA THR A 396 -12.53 -30.89 5.01
C THR A 396 -11.34 -31.83 4.98
N ASP A 397 -11.05 -32.53 6.08
CA ASP A 397 -9.94 -33.48 6.21
C ASP A 397 -10.19 -34.84 5.53
N SER A 398 -11.36 -35.05 4.94
CA SER A 398 -11.77 -36.31 4.33
C SER A 398 -12.39 -36.11 2.96
N THR A 399 -11.96 -36.91 1.99
CA THR A 399 -12.54 -36.93 0.63
C THR A 399 -14.02 -37.31 0.63
N GLU A 400 -14.51 -37.98 1.66
CA GLU A 400 -15.93 -38.37 1.79
C GLU A 400 -16.83 -37.21 2.24
N THR A 401 -16.25 -36.15 2.82
CA THR A 401 -17.00 -35.00 3.34
C THR A 401 -16.70 -33.71 2.58
N ALA A 402 -15.66 -33.70 1.76
CA ALA A 402 -15.22 -32.53 1.00
C ALA A 402 -16.26 -32.10 -0.04
N LYS A 403 -16.47 -30.79 -0.13
CA LYS A 403 -17.32 -30.14 -1.14
C LYS A 403 -16.52 -29.25 -2.09
N ASN A 404 -15.29 -28.92 -1.73
CA ASN A 404 -14.38 -28.13 -2.53
C ASN A 404 -13.03 -28.85 -2.57
N VAL A 405 -12.56 -29.18 -3.78
CA VAL A 405 -11.32 -29.95 -3.94
C VAL A 405 -10.48 -29.31 -5.03
N TRP A 406 -9.27 -28.88 -4.66
CA TRP A 406 -8.17 -28.75 -5.59
C TRP A 406 -7.42 -30.07 -5.66
N ARG A 407 -7.16 -30.56 -6.86
CA ARG A 407 -6.42 -31.80 -7.09
C ARG A 407 -5.30 -31.57 -8.08
N TRP A 408 -4.12 -32.09 -7.77
CA TRP A 408 -2.99 -32.18 -8.70
C TRP A 408 -2.50 -33.61 -8.78
N ASN A 409 -2.50 -34.19 -9.98
CA ASN A 409 -1.92 -35.50 -10.27
C ASN A 409 -1.30 -35.52 -11.67
N MET A 410 -0.88 -36.69 -12.15
CA MET A 410 -0.31 -36.84 -13.49
C MET A 410 -1.26 -36.35 -14.60
N GLY A 411 -2.58 -36.34 -14.32
CA GLY A 411 -3.69 -35.79 -15.12
C GLY A 411 -3.62 -34.28 -15.40
N GLY A 412 -3.09 -33.50 -14.46
CA GLY A 412 -3.16 -32.04 -14.44
C GLY A 412 -3.53 -31.49 -13.07
N LEU A 413 -3.90 -30.21 -13.04
CA LEU A 413 -4.38 -29.47 -11.87
C LEU A 413 -5.82 -29.01 -12.11
N GLY A 414 -6.72 -29.19 -11.14
CA GLY A 414 -8.10 -28.71 -11.27
C GLY A 414 -8.80 -28.41 -9.96
N TYR A 415 -9.87 -27.61 -10.05
CA TYR A 415 -10.79 -27.26 -8.98
C TYR A 415 -12.19 -27.83 -9.25
N SER A 416 -12.74 -28.51 -8.26
CA SER A 416 -14.07 -29.11 -8.27
C SER A 416 -14.88 -28.63 -7.07
N HIS A 417 -16.16 -28.36 -7.31
CA HIS A 417 -17.13 -28.00 -6.28
C HIS A 417 -18.40 -28.86 -6.43
N SER A 418 -18.92 -29.37 -5.32
CA SER A 418 -20.24 -30.00 -5.26
C SER A 418 -21.02 -29.55 -4.03
N GLU A 419 -22.32 -29.37 -4.18
CA GLU A 419 -23.24 -29.10 -3.06
C GLU A 419 -23.44 -30.35 -2.17
N ILE A 420 -23.10 -31.54 -2.69
CA ILE A 420 -23.21 -32.82 -1.98
C ILE A 420 -21.82 -33.19 -1.44
N ALA A 421 -21.76 -33.48 -0.13
CA ALA A 421 -20.51 -33.83 0.54
C ALA A 421 -19.93 -35.13 -0.04
N GLY A 422 -18.63 -35.11 -0.36
CA GLY A 422 -17.87 -36.24 -0.89
C GLY A 422 -17.84 -36.34 -2.42
N GLU A 423 -18.76 -35.68 -3.12
CA GLU A 423 -18.83 -35.76 -4.59
C GLU A 423 -17.81 -34.87 -5.30
N ALA A 424 -17.23 -33.88 -4.60
CA ALA A 424 -16.25 -32.98 -5.22
C ALA A 424 -14.93 -33.69 -5.58
N TYR A 425 -14.56 -34.75 -4.86
CA TYR A 425 -13.31 -35.49 -5.09
C TYR A 425 -13.28 -36.20 -6.45
N ASP A 426 -14.38 -36.87 -6.82
CA ASP A 426 -14.57 -37.53 -8.12
C ASP A 426 -15.42 -36.69 -9.10
N GLY A 427 -15.64 -35.41 -8.75
CA GLY A 427 -16.47 -34.47 -9.51
C GLY A 427 -15.81 -33.95 -10.79
N THR A 428 -16.60 -33.27 -11.62
CA THR A 428 -16.08 -32.60 -12.81
C THR A 428 -15.34 -31.32 -12.42
N TYR A 429 -14.15 -31.10 -12.98
CA TYR A 429 -13.37 -29.90 -12.74
C TYR A 429 -13.84 -28.75 -13.63
N ALA A 430 -14.52 -27.76 -13.03
CA ALA A 430 -14.99 -26.56 -13.73
C ALA A 430 -13.84 -25.62 -14.13
N LEU A 431 -12.73 -25.70 -13.41
CA LEU A 431 -11.46 -25.03 -13.73
C LEU A 431 -10.35 -26.09 -13.74
N ALA A 432 -9.65 -26.25 -14.86
CA ALA A 432 -8.56 -27.23 -14.96
C ALA A 432 -7.49 -26.86 -15.99
N ILE A 433 -6.27 -27.32 -15.73
CA ILE A 433 -5.15 -27.36 -16.68
C ILE A 433 -4.77 -28.83 -16.84
N GLY A 434 -5.10 -29.42 -17.98
CA GLY A 434 -4.88 -30.85 -18.25
C GLY A 434 -3.54 -31.15 -18.90
N MET A 435 -3.03 -32.38 -18.73
CA MET A 435 -1.78 -32.85 -19.35
C MET A 435 -1.79 -32.80 -20.88
N ASN A 436 -2.99 -32.75 -21.48
CA ASN A 436 -3.19 -32.65 -22.93
C ASN A 436 -3.03 -31.20 -23.45
N GLY A 437 -2.65 -30.26 -22.58
CA GLY A 437 -2.44 -28.85 -22.91
C GLY A 437 -3.73 -28.02 -22.98
N GLN A 438 -4.88 -28.59 -22.59
CA GLN A 438 -6.14 -27.85 -22.54
C GLN A 438 -6.33 -27.13 -21.21
N ILE A 439 -6.89 -25.92 -21.29
CA ILE A 439 -7.40 -25.17 -20.14
C ILE A 439 -8.93 -25.18 -20.21
N VAL A 440 -9.57 -25.65 -19.15
CA VAL A 440 -11.03 -25.59 -18.96
C VAL A 440 -11.30 -24.42 -18.02
N ALA A 441 -12.03 -23.41 -18.50
CA ALA A 441 -12.45 -22.26 -17.70
C ALA A 441 -13.63 -21.54 -18.37
N ASP A 442 -14.59 -21.08 -17.58
CA ASP A 442 -15.71 -20.25 -18.07
C ASP A 442 -15.32 -18.77 -18.19
N PHE A 443 -14.34 -18.32 -17.41
CA PHE A 443 -13.87 -16.93 -17.38
C PHE A 443 -12.34 -16.86 -17.28
N ILE A 444 -11.73 -16.05 -18.14
CA ILE A 444 -10.28 -15.79 -18.15
C ILE A 444 -10.08 -14.28 -18.14
N GLN A 445 -9.50 -13.75 -17.07
CA GLN A 445 -9.02 -12.37 -17.01
C GLN A 445 -7.53 -12.34 -17.38
N ALA A 446 -7.20 -11.60 -18.43
CA ALA A 446 -5.83 -11.42 -18.89
C ALA A 446 -5.58 -9.95 -19.24
N GLY A 447 -4.38 -9.42 -18.95
CA GLY A 447 -4.00 -8.08 -19.40
C GLY A 447 -3.69 -8.04 -20.90
N THR A 448 -3.01 -9.06 -21.42
CA THR A 448 -2.76 -9.26 -22.85
C THR A 448 -2.82 -10.76 -23.17
N MET A 449 -3.48 -11.13 -24.26
CA MET A 449 -3.58 -12.52 -24.72
C MET A 449 -3.12 -12.62 -26.18
N PHE A 450 -2.01 -13.32 -26.41
CA PHE A 450 -1.57 -13.67 -27.76
C PHE A 450 -2.28 -14.96 -28.19
N ALA A 451 -2.99 -14.91 -29.31
CA ALA A 451 -3.72 -16.05 -29.83
C ALA A 451 -3.60 -16.12 -31.36
N ASP A 452 -2.98 -17.20 -31.87
CA ASP A 452 -2.90 -17.45 -33.31
C ASP A 452 -4.27 -17.77 -33.92
N ARG A 453 -5.17 -18.35 -33.11
CA ARG A 453 -6.50 -18.76 -33.57
C ARG A 453 -7.52 -18.80 -32.44
N ILE A 454 -8.59 -18.02 -32.60
CA ILE A 454 -9.79 -18.07 -31.75
C ILE A 454 -10.90 -18.78 -32.52
N ARG A 455 -11.45 -19.86 -31.97
CA ARG A 455 -12.61 -20.58 -32.52
C ARG A 455 -13.71 -20.65 -31.46
N GLY A 456 -14.79 -19.90 -31.67
CA GLY A 456 -15.91 -19.80 -30.74
C GLY A 456 -17.20 -19.33 -31.43
N GLY A 457 -18.25 -19.07 -30.65
CA GLY A 457 -19.51 -18.52 -31.15
C GLY A 457 -19.39 -17.03 -31.45
N THR A 458 -19.90 -16.20 -30.54
CA THR A 458 -19.89 -14.74 -30.67
C THR A 458 -18.68 -14.14 -29.95
N LEU A 459 -17.89 -13.33 -30.65
CA LEU A 459 -16.92 -12.42 -30.03
C LEU A 459 -17.59 -11.06 -29.83
N VAL A 460 -17.68 -10.59 -28.58
CA VAL A 460 -18.21 -9.27 -28.24
C VAL A 460 -17.06 -8.41 -27.71
N LEU A 461 -16.88 -7.24 -28.32
CA LEU A 461 -15.86 -6.26 -27.93
C LEU A 461 -16.56 -5.01 -27.39
N GLY A 462 -16.27 -4.64 -26.14
CA GLY A 462 -16.94 -3.53 -25.45
C GLY A 462 -18.35 -3.85 -24.97
N GLY A 463 -19.06 -2.82 -24.51
CA GLY A 463 -20.38 -2.91 -23.89
C GLY A 463 -20.41 -2.32 -22.48
N ALA A 464 -21.59 -2.31 -21.86
CA ALA A 464 -21.72 -1.96 -20.45
C ALA A 464 -21.06 -3.06 -19.61
N GLY A 465 -19.93 -2.74 -18.97
CA GLY A 465 -19.38 -3.59 -17.93
C GLY A 465 -20.41 -3.78 -16.80
N THR A 466 -20.23 -4.81 -15.99
CA THR A 466 -21.10 -5.12 -14.84
C THR A 466 -21.18 -3.98 -13.80
N SER A 467 -20.26 -3.01 -13.86
CA SER A 467 -20.22 -1.79 -13.05
C SER A 467 -20.95 -0.58 -13.66
N GLY A 468 -21.65 -0.73 -14.80
CA GLY A 468 -22.37 0.35 -15.47
C GLY A 468 -21.49 1.34 -16.25
N SER A 469 -20.17 1.15 -16.25
CA SER A 469 -19.27 1.84 -17.18
C SER A 469 -19.32 1.16 -18.55
N SER A 470 -19.63 1.92 -19.60
CA SER A 470 -19.67 1.40 -20.98
C SER A 470 -18.34 1.66 -21.65
N THR A 471 -17.62 0.60 -22.01
CA THR A 471 -16.36 0.70 -22.77
C THR A 471 -16.65 0.39 -24.22
N SER A 472 -16.15 1.23 -25.13
CA SER A 472 -16.20 0.91 -26.56
C SER A 472 -15.12 -0.12 -26.85
N GLY A 473 -15.50 -1.25 -27.46
CA GLY A 473 -14.52 -2.21 -27.96
C GLY A 473 -13.96 -1.71 -29.28
N ALA A 474 -12.70 -2.04 -29.54
CA ALA A 474 -12.06 -1.81 -30.83
C ALA A 474 -11.37 -3.10 -31.29
N MET A 475 -11.47 -3.40 -32.57
CA MET A 475 -10.69 -4.42 -33.26
C MET A 475 -9.88 -3.74 -34.36
N SER A 476 -8.57 -3.93 -34.35
CA SER A 476 -7.68 -3.50 -35.42
C SER A 476 -7.07 -4.72 -36.11
N VAL A 477 -7.10 -4.74 -37.43
CA VAL A 477 -6.42 -5.72 -38.28
C VAL A 477 -5.19 -5.03 -38.85
N LEU A 478 -4.01 -5.58 -38.60
CA LEU A 478 -2.74 -5.04 -39.06
C LEU A 478 -2.17 -5.90 -40.21
N ASP A 479 -1.42 -5.29 -41.11
CA ASP A 479 -0.58 -6.01 -42.08
C ASP A 479 0.73 -6.50 -41.44
N GLU A 480 1.55 -7.21 -42.23
CA GLU A 480 2.85 -7.73 -41.80
C GLU A 480 3.87 -6.65 -41.38
N ASN A 481 3.65 -5.40 -41.77
CA ASN A 481 4.48 -4.25 -41.43
C ASN A 481 3.94 -3.47 -40.22
N GLY A 482 2.85 -3.92 -39.61
CA GLY A 482 2.20 -3.28 -38.48
C GLY A 482 1.29 -2.11 -38.84
N ASN A 483 0.99 -1.88 -40.13
CA ASN A 483 0.04 -0.85 -40.54
C ASN A 483 -1.39 -1.36 -40.35
N GLU A 484 -2.28 -0.50 -39.84
CA GLU A 484 -3.70 -0.84 -39.74
C GLU A 484 -4.34 -0.88 -41.13
N ILE A 485 -4.92 -2.03 -41.48
CA ILE A 485 -5.60 -2.27 -42.76
C ILE A 485 -7.13 -2.36 -42.59
N ALA A 486 -7.62 -2.60 -41.38
CA ALA A 486 -9.03 -2.50 -41.06
C ALA A 486 -9.23 -2.22 -39.57
N ARG A 487 -10.30 -1.50 -39.23
CA ARG A 487 -10.71 -1.21 -37.86
C ARG A 487 -12.22 -1.35 -37.70
N VAL A 488 -12.63 -1.90 -36.57
CA VAL A 488 -14.02 -1.96 -36.13
C VAL A 488 -14.08 -1.38 -34.73
N ASP A 489 -14.65 -0.21 -34.57
CA ASP A 489 -14.95 0.38 -33.28
C ASP A 489 -16.29 1.14 -33.32
N LYS A 490 -16.46 2.13 -32.44
CA LYS A 490 -17.71 2.89 -32.33
C LYS A 490 -17.86 3.95 -33.44
N ASP A 491 -16.76 4.44 -33.99
CA ASP A 491 -16.72 5.58 -34.93
C ASP A 491 -16.61 5.08 -36.38
#